data_AF-A0A0Q9JVE2-F1
#
_entry.id   AF-A0A0Q9JVE2-F1
#
_cell.length_a   1.000
_cell.length_b   1.000
_cell.length_c   1.000
_cell.angle_alpha   90.00
_cell.angle_beta   90.00
_cell.angle_gamma   90.00
#
_symmetry.space_group_name_H-M   'P 1'
#
loop_
_entity.id
_entity.type
_entity.pdbx_description
1 polymer ?
#
loop_
_entity_poly.entity_id
_entity_poly.type
_entity_poly.pdbx_seq_one_letter_code
_entity_poly.pdbx_strand_id
1 'polypeptide(L)' 'MSRTQAQKNRQRSLREGKLDPAIHRLHWHGVNPVTKTTPTLKQLLTKQNHKHKSRNLNHSHGDDSFFHAS' A
#
# COMPACT_ATOMS: atom_id res chain seq x y z
N MET A 1 -4.95 16.24 23.46
CA MET A 1 -3.49 16.33 23.20
C MET A 1 -3.08 17.79 23.16
N SER A 2 -2.02 18.17 23.87
CA SER A 2 -1.53 19.55 23.85
C SER A 2 -0.73 19.83 22.57
N ARG A 3 -0.69 21.10 22.15
CA ARG A 3 0.18 21.53 21.04
C ARG A 3 1.65 21.29 21.42
N THR A 4 2.43 20.79 20.47
CA THR A 4 3.86 20.58 20.66
C THR A 4 4.57 21.91 20.92
N GLN A 5 5.68 21.88 21.66
CA GLN A 5 6.46 23.09 21.94
C GLN A 5 6.92 23.78 20.65
N ALA A 6 7.34 22.99 19.65
CA ALA A 6 7.73 23.49 18.34
C ALA A 6 6.59 24.25 17.63
N GLN A 7 5.35 23.78 17.74
CA GLN A 7 4.19 24.46 17.16
C GLN A 7 3.91 25.80 17.86
N LYS A 8 4.01 25.83 19.19
CA LYS A 8 3.83 27.07 19.97
C LYS A 8 4.89 28.12 19.60
N ASN A 9 6.14 27.71 19.46
CA ASN A 9 7.23 28.61 19.07
C ASN A 9 6.99 29.21 17.68
N ARG A 10 6.58 28.41 16.69
CA ARG A 10 6.23 28.92 15.34
C ARG A 10 5.10 29.95 15.40
N GLN A 11 4.03 29.66 16.13
CA GLN A 11 2.90 30.61 16.29
C GLN A 11 3.32 31.91 16.98
N ARG A 12 4.28 31.85 17.93
CA ARG A 12 4.85 33.06 18.53
C ARG A 12 5.63 33.87 17.49
N SER A 13 6.53 33.24 16.74
CA SER A 13 7.32 33.93 15.71
C SER A 13 6.45 34.60 14.65
N LEU A 14 5.36 33.97 14.22
CA LEU A 14 4.40 34.56 13.29
C LEU A 14 3.71 35.79 13.87
N ARG A 15 3.31 35.76 15.15
CA ARG A 15 2.71 36.92 15.83
C ARG A 15 3.70 38.08 15.99
N GLU A 16 4.97 37.78 16.13
CA GLU A 16 6.06 38.77 16.19
C GLU A 16 6.42 39.33 14.79
N GLY A 17 5.75 38.90 13.72
CA GLY A 17 6.02 39.35 12.35
C GLY A 17 7.22 38.69 11.68
N LYS A 18 7.76 37.60 12.26
CA LYS A 18 8.84 36.83 11.63
C LYS A 18 8.29 35.96 10.51
N LEU A 19 9.18 35.60 9.58
CA LEU A 19 8.85 34.77 8.42
C LEU A 19 8.35 33.37 8.81
N ASP A 20 7.34 32.88 8.09
CA ASP A 20 6.78 31.54 8.31
C ASP A 20 7.76 30.46 7.84
N PRO A 21 8.23 29.57 8.73
CA PRO A 21 9.07 28.44 8.34
C PRO A 21 8.39 27.48 7.37
N ALA A 22 7.05 27.50 7.25
CA ALA A 22 6.32 26.66 6.31
C ALA A 22 6.61 27.03 4.85
N ILE A 23 6.97 28.28 4.54
CA ILE A 23 7.29 28.74 3.18
C ILE A 23 8.51 27.99 2.62
N HIS A 24 9.49 27.70 3.48
CA HIS A 24 10.71 27.00 3.09
C HIS A 24 10.60 25.47 3.21
N ARG A 25 9.47 24.94 3.67
CA ARG A 25 9.30 23.49 3.80
C ARG A 25 8.90 22.92 2.45
N LEU A 26 9.64 21.88 2.04
CA LEU A 26 9.26 21.05 0.91
C LEU A 26 7.91 20.37 1.18
N HIS A 27 7.12 20.26 0.12
CA HIS A 27 5.87 19.52 0.12
C HIS A 27 6.04 18.23 -0.67
N TRP A 28 5.30 17.19 -0.29
CA TRP A 28 5.35 15.90 -0.98
C TRP A 28 4.54 15.88 -2.29
N HIS A 29 3.84 16.97 -2.64
CA HIS A 29 3.04 17.11 -3.87
C HIS A 29 2.06 15.95 -4.10
N GLY A 30 1.37 15.52 -3.04
CA GLY A 30 0.42 14.40 -3.11
C GLY A 30 1.06 13.01 -3.14
N VAL A 31 2.40 12.90 -3.17
CA VAL A 31 3.10 11.63 -3.03
C VAL A 31 3.07 11.22 -1.57
N ASN A 32 2.58 10.01 -1.29
CA ASN A 32 2.72 9.42 0.03
C ASN A 32 3.93 8.45 0.02
N PRO A 33 5.08 8.84 0.60
CA PRO A 33 6.33 8.09 0.49
C PRO A 33 6.29 6.70 1.15
N VAL A 34 5.28 6.43 1.98
CA VAL A 34 5.18 5.17 2.77
C VAL A 34 4.26 4.13 2.11
N THR A 35 3.61 4.45 0.99
CA THR A 35 2.53 3.60 0.43
C THR A 35 3.00 2.33 -0.27
N LYS A 36 4.27 2.22 -0.64
CA LYS A 36 4.78 1.05 -1.37
C LYS A 36 5.39 0.04 -0.40
N THR A 37 4.55 -0.77 0.22
CA THR A 37 4.98 -1.93 1.02
C THR A 37 4.74 -3.23 0.25
N THR A 38 5.67 -4.17 0.38
CA THR A 38 5.45 -5.53 -0.13
C THR A 38 4.31 -6.19 0.66
N PRO A 39 3.48 -7.03 0.02
CA PRO A 39 2.37 -7.69 0.70
C PRO A 39 2.89 -8.58 1.84
N THR A 40 2.14 -8.65 2.93
CA THR A 40 2.39 -9.60 4.02
C THR A 40 2.01 -11.02 3.60
N LEU A 41 2.51 -12.03 4.31
CA LEU A 41 2.17 -13.45 4.05
C LEU A 41 0.65 -13.68 4.05
N LYS A 42 -0.08 -13.10 5.00
CA LYS A 42 -1.55 -13.18 5.07
C LYS A 42 -2.21 -12.58 3.82
N GLN A 43 -1.73 -11.44 3.34
CA GLN A 43 -2.26 -10.78 2.14
C GLN A 43 -1.95 -11.56 0.86
N LEU A 44 -0.80 -12.24 0.81
CA LEU A 44 -0.43 -13.08 -0.32
C LEU A 44 -1.35 -14.30 -0.41
N LEU A 45 -1.56 -15.01 0.70
CA LEU A 45 -2.44 -16.18 0.76
C LEU A 45 -3.89 -15.83 0.40
N THR A 46 -4.42 -14.72 0.93
CA THR A 46 -5.77 -14.27 0.56
C THR A 46 -5.85 -13.93 -0.92
N LYS A 47 -4.86 -13.21 -1.46
CA LYS A 47 -4.80 -12.88 -2.90
C LYS A 47 -4.75 -14.13 -3.76
N GLN A 48 -3.97 -15.15 -3.40
CA GLN A 48 -3.88 -16.41 -4.14
C GLN A 48 -5.25 -17.11 -4.22
N ASN A 49 -5.95 -17.24 -3.09
CA ASN A 49 -7.27 -17.88 -3.03
C ASN A 49 -8.36 -17.14 -3.82
N HIS A 50 -8.24 -15.81 -3.98
CA HIS A 50 -9.30 -14.99 -4.56
C HIS A 50 -9.01 -14.52 -5.99
N LYS A 51 -7.74 -14.37 -6.38
CA LYS A 51 -7.34 -13.80 -7.68
C LYS A 51 -7.56 -14.76 -8.83
N HIS A 52 -7.23 -16.04 -8.63
CA HIS A 52 -7.37 -17.10 -9.63
C HIS A 52 -8.37 -18.12 -9.11
N LYS A 53 -9.65 -17.71 -9.02
CA LYS A 53 -10.72 -18.68 -8.81
C LYS A 53 -10.76 -19.56 -10.05
N SER A 54 -10.18 -20.75 -9.99
CA SER A 54 -10.64 -21.80 -10.89
C SER A 54 -12.14 -21.89 -10.64
N ARG A 55 -12.95 -21.55 -11.65
CA ARG A 55 -14.27 -22.19 -11.73
C ARG A 55 -13.95 -23.66 -11.58
N ASN A 56 -14.61 -24.36 -10.66
CA ASN A 56 -14.51 -25.80 -10.53
C ASN A 56 -15.01 -26.45 -11.84
N LEU A 57 -14.25 -26.30 -12.92
CA LEU A 57 -14.21 -27.25 -14.02
C LEU A 57 -13.47 -28.42 -13.38
N ASN A 58 -14.25 -29.23 -12.68
CA ASN A 58 -13.92 -30.62 -12.50
C ASN A 58 -13.82 -31.18 -13.92
N HIS A 59 -12.66 -31.00 -14.57
CA HIS A 59 -12.27 -31.91 -15.62
C HIS A 59 -12.08 -33.23 -14.89
N SER A 60 -13.19 -33.96 -14.76
CA SER A 60 -13.13 -35.40 -14.70
C SER A 60 -12.31 -35.78 -15.92
N HIS A 61 -11.02 -36.06 -15.72
CA HIS A 61 -10.23 -36.81 -16.69
C HIS A 61 -10.80 -38.23 -16.69
N GLY A 62 -12.02 -38.35 -17.23
CA GLY A 62 -12.55 -39.59 -17.72
C GLY A 62 -11.88 -39.81 -19.07
N ASP A 63 -10.97 -40.77 -19.09
CA ASP A 63 -10.60 -41.52 -20.29
C ASP A 63 -9.94 -40.73 -21.43
N ASP A 64 -8.66 -40.39 -21.27
CA ASP A 64 -7.78 -40.26 -22.43
C ASP A 64 -6.56 -41.16 -22.18
N SER A 65 -6.77 -42.43 -22.50
CA SER A 65 -5.75 -43.48 -22.50
C SER A 65 -4.68 -43.19 -23.54
N PHE A 66 -3.47 -42.83 -23.07
CA PHE A 66 -2.30 -42.49 -23.88
C PHE A 66 -1.60 -43.77 -24.42
N PHE A 67 -2.32 -44.65 -25.10
CA PHE A 67 -1.68 -45.76 -25.82
C PHE A 67 -1.15 -45.27 -27.17
N HIS A 68 0.18 -45.24 -27.30
CA HIS A 68 0.83 -45.25 -28.61
C HIS A 68 1.04 -46.71 -29.00
N ALA A 69 0.25 -47.21 -29.94
CA ALA A 69 0.53 -48.45 -30.63
C ALA A 69 1.56 -48.20 -31.73
N SER A 70 2.65 -48.96 -31.71
CA SER A 70 3.56 -49.20 -32.83
C SER A 70 4.07 -50.62 -32.73
#